data_AF-A0A8M1MFJ2-F1
#
_entry.id   AF-A0A8M1MFJ2-F1
#
_cell.length_a   1.000
_cell.length_b   1.000
_cell.length_c   1.000
_cell.angle_alpha   90.00
_cell.angle_beta   90.00
_cell.angle_gamma   90.00
#
_symmetry.space_group_name_H-M   'P 1'
#
loop_
_entity.id
_entity.type
_entity.pdbx_description
1 polymer ?
#
loop_
_entity_poly.entity_id
_entity_poly.type
_entity_poly.pdbx_seq_one_letter_code
_entity_poly.pdbx_strand_id
1 'polypeptide(L)'
;MDNTTFVLYPEIASAVGAIKKQQLWLSDPMNLGLSKGRRVTKNMSKPRHSCHCGHLPKHTRFVWDMIREVCGFTPYKHRGMEFLKVCKDKHALKFIKKRVGTHISAKRKRGELSNLLGAMRKVAAKKD
;
A
#
# COMPACT_ATOMS: atom_id res chain seq x y z
N MET A 1 22.03 -10.77 -14.12
CA MET A 1 21.71 -12.21 -14.22
C MET A 1 20.23 -12.27 -14.48
N ASP A 2 19.92 -12.19 -15.76
CA ASP A 2 18.80 -11.42 -16.26
C ASP A 2 17.54 -12.27 -16.34
N ASN A 3 16.36 -11.63 -16.26
CA ASN A 3 15.07 -12.32 -16.16
C ASN A 3 14.73 -13.16 -17.41
N THR A 4 15.54 -13.08 -18.47
CA THR A 4 15.41 -13.80 -19.75
C THR A 4 15.89 -15.25 -19.68
N THR A 5 16.86 -15.62 -18.84
CA THR A 5 17.36 -17.02 -18.73
C THR A 5 16.42 -17.94 -17.94
N PHE A 6 15.55 -17.40 -17.09
CA PHE A 6 14.54 -18.18 -16.36
C PHE A 6 13.33 -18.59 -17.21
N VAL A 7 13.09 -17.91 -18.34
CA VAL A 7 11.95 -18.18 -19.24
C VAL A 7 12.33 -19.20 -20.33
N LEU A 8 13.59 -19.22 -20.78
CA LEU A 8 14.08 -20.08 -21.86
C LEU A 8 14.47 -21.50 -21.43
N TYR A 9 14.67 -21.75 -20.12
CA TYR A 9 15.01 -23.08 -19.58
C TYR A 9 14.25 -23.36 -18.27
N PRO A 10 12.98 -23.81 -18.34
CA PRO A 10 12.17 -24.11 -17.15
C PRO A 10 12.76 -25.24 -16.29
N GLU A 11 13.58 -26.11 -16.89
CA GLU A 11 14.27 -27.20 -16.18
C GLU A 11 15.32 -26.69 -15.18
N ILE A 12 16.04 -25.62 -15.50
CA ILE A 12 17.07 -25.05 -14.59
C ILE A 12 16.38 -24.44 -13.36
N ALA A 13 15.24 -23.77 -13.55
CA ALA A 13 14.43 -23.23 -12.44
C ALA A 13 13.85 -24.34 -11.55
N SER A 14 13.36 -25.43 -12.16
CA SER A 14 12.88 -26.62 -11.45
C SER A 14 14.01 -27.33 -10.68
N ALA A 15 15.18 -27.48 -11.29
CA ALA A 15 16.36 -28.10 -10.68
C ALA A 15 16.90 -27.29 -9.50
N VAL A 16 17.02 -25.95 -9.62
CA VAL A 16 17.41 -25.08 -8.49
C VAL A 16 16.37 -25.14 -7.37
N GLY A 17 15.07 -25.22 -7.71
CA GLY A 17 13.98 -25.43 -6.74
C GLY A 17 14.06 -26.79 -6.05
N ALA A 18 14.39 -27.86 -6.78
CA ALA A 18 14.56 -29.21 -6.26
C ALA A 18 15.80 -29.34 -5.35
N ILE A 19 16.91 -28.69 -5.71
CA ILE A 19 18.13 -28.62 -4.88
C ILE A 19 17.86 -27.88 -3.58
N LYS A 20 17.18 -26.72 -3.64
CA LYS A 20 16.82 -25.94 -2.44
C LYS A 20 15.80 -26.67 -1.57
N LYS A 21 14.92 -27.47 -2.18
CA LYS A 21 14.03 -28.40 -1.48
C LYS A 21 14.84 -29.51 -0.81
N GLN A 22 15.77 -30.17 -1.49
CA GLN A 22 16.64 -31.21 -0.88
C GLN A 22 17.46 -30.66 0.31
N GLN A 23 18.05 -29.46 0.19
CA GLN A 23 18.85 -28.84 1.27
C GLN A 23 18.03 -28.56 2.56
N LEU A 24 16.71 -28.30 2.43
CA LEU A 24 15.82 -28.03 3.56
C LEU A 24 15.43 -29.30 4.35
N TRP A 25 15.62 -30.48 3.76
CA TRP A 25 15.29 -31.78 4.34
C TRP A 25 16.52 -32.43 5.00
N LEU A 26 17.72 -31.98 4.62
CA LEU A 26 19.03 -32.39 5.18
C LEU A 26 19.37 -31.73 6.53
N SER A 27 18.63 -30.71 6.94
CA SER A 27 18.81 -30.04 8.24
C SER A 27 17.84 -30.61 9.27
N ASP A 28 18.25 -30.88 10.51
CA ASP A 28 17.30 -31.31 11.54
C ASP A 28 16.43 -30.14 12.02
N PRO A 29 15.17 -30.37 12.44
CA PRO A 29 14.33 -29.32 13.01
C PRO A 29 14.93 -28.85 14.35
N MET A 30 15.63 -27.72 14.32
CA MET A 30 16.26 -27.13 15.50
C MET A 30 15.28 -26.22 16.26
N ASN A 31 15.47 -26.06 17.58
CA ASN A 31 14.68 -25.12 18.39
C ASN A 31 15.19 -23.66 18.32
N LEU A 32 16.36 -23.45 17.70
CA LEU A 32 17.03 -22.17 17.55
C LEU A 32 17.32 -21.89 16.07
N GLY A 33 17.50 -20.61 15.71
CA GLY A 33 17.72 -20.18 14.32
C GLY A 33 16.46 -19.74 13.57
N LEU A 34 16.64 -19.27 12.33
CA LEU A 34 15.55 -18.71 11.49
C LEU A 34 14.57 -19.78 11.00
N SER A 35 15.08 -20.98 10.69
CA SER A 35 14.30 -22.14 10.22
C SER A 35 14.01 -23.12 11.35
N LYS A 36 13.61 -22.60 12.51
CA LYS A 36 13.34 -23.39 13.70
C LYS A 36 11.94 -24.01 13.70
N GLY A 37 11.79 -25.05 14.52
CA GLY A 37 10.52 -25.73 14.76
C GLY A 37 10.25 -26.87 13.79
N ARG A 38 9.10 -27.53 13.99
CA ARG A 38 8.70 -28.68 13.17
C ARG A 38 8.32 -28.23 11.78
N ARG A 39 8.92 -28.85 10.76
CA ARG A 39 8.52 -28.70 9.36
C ARG A 39 7.11 -29.30 9.18
N VAL A 40 6.11 -28.44 9.07
CA VAL A 40 4.72 -28.81 8.78
C VAL A 40 4.29 -28.12 7.49
N THR A 41 3.57 -28.84 6.63
CA THR A 41 2.91 -28.26 5.46
C THR A 41 1.82 -27.29 5.92
N LYS A 42 1.94 -26.00 5.58
CA LYS A 42 0.97 -24.99 6.00
C LYS A 42 -0.35 -25.18 5.24
N ASN A 43 -1.45 -25.31 5.98
CA ASN A 43 -2.79 -25.31 5.39
C ASN A 43 -3.23 -23.86 5.10
N MET A 44 -3.54 -23.56 3.84
CA MET A 44 -3.98 -22.23 3.40
C MET A 44 -5.51 -22.13 3.53
N SER A 45 -6.00 -21.83 4.73
CA SER A 45 -7.43 -21.62 4.98
C SER A 45 -7.93 -20.27 4.45
N LYS A 46 -9.23 -20.19 4.14
CA LYS A 46 -9.87 -18.92 3.77
C LYS A 46 -9.70 -17.88 4.90
N PRO A 47 -9.37 -16.62 4.60
CA PRO A 47 -9.24 -15.58 5.61
C PRO A 47 -10.57 -15.39 6.35
N ARG A 48 -10.48 -15.11 7.65
CA ARG A 48 -11.66 -14.89 8.49
C ARG A 48 -12.38 -13.60 8.08
N HIS A 49 -13.69 -13.56 8.28
CA HIS A 49 -14.50 -12.37 7.99
C HIS A 49 -14.03 -11.13 8.77
N SER A 50 -13.56 -11.29 10.00
CA SER A 50 -13.01 -10.17 10.80
C SER A 50 -11.78 -9.51 10.16
N CYS A 51 -11.00 -10.26 9.36
CA CYS A 51 -9.87 -9.71 8.60
C CYS A 51 -10.31 -8.86 7.40
N HIS A 52 -11.60 -8.88 7.05
CA HIS A 52 -12.18 -8.03 5.99
C HIS A 52 -12.56 -6.62 6.50
N CYS A 53 -12.47 -6.37 7.81
CA CYS A 53 -12.71 -5.06 8.39
C CYS A 53 -11.73 -4.02 7.83
N GLY A 54 -12.24 -2.91 7.30
CA GLY A 54 -11.47 -1.84 6.66
C GLY A 54 -11.53 -1.85 5.13
N HIS A 55 -12.12 -2.87 4.51
CA HIS A 55 -12.45 -2.83 3.09
C HIS A 55 -13.57 -1.82 2.83
N LEU A 56 -13.41 -1.01 1.79
CA LEU A 56 -14.38 0.02 1.41
C LEU A 56 -15.31 -0.51 0.31
N PRO A 57 -16.60 -0.78 0.60
CA PRO A 57 -17.53 -1.24 -0.41
C PRO A 57 -17.93 -0.12 -1.37
N LYS A 58 -18.41 -0.50 -2.57
CA LYS A 58 -18.78 0.44 -3.65
C LYS A 58 -19.81 1.50 -3.20
N HIS A 59 -20.82 1.07 -2.45
CA HIS A 59 -21.87 1.96 -1.94
C HIS A 59 -21.31 3.03 -0.99
N THR A 60 -20.49 2.66 0.00
CA THR A 60 -19.90 3.62 0.95
C THR A 60 -18.97 4.61 0.25
N ARG A 61 -18.22 4.16 -0.77
CA ARG A 61 -17.39 5.06 -1.57
C ARG A 61 -18.24 6.10 -2.31
N PHE A 62 -19.32 5.67 -2.96
CA PHE A 62 -20.23 6.56 -3.67
C PHE A 62 -20.85 7.62 -2.73
N VAL A 63 -21.36 7.20 -1.57
CA VAL A 63 -21.92 8.12 -0.56
C VAL A 63 -20.86 9.11 -0.07
N TRP A 64 -19.62 8.68 0.17
CA TRP A 64 -18.55 9.58 0.60
C TRP A 64 -18.10 10.57 -0.47
N ASP A 65 -18.15 10.19 -1.74
CA ASP A 65 -17.82 11.09 -2.85
C ASP A 65 -18.90 12.19 -2.98
N MET A 66 -20.17 11.83 -2.83
CA MET A 66 -21.29 12.77 -2.76
C MET A 66 -21.18 13.75 -1.58
N ILE A 67 -20.86 13.26 -0.37
CA ILE A 67 -20.70 14.11 0.82
C ILE A 67 -19.53 15.10 0.64
N ARG A 68 -18.44 14.68 -0.02
CA ARG A 68 -17.30 15.57 -0.28
C ARG A 68 -17.65 16.71 -1.24
N GLU A 69 -18.52 16.46 -2.21
CA GLU A 69 -19.02 17.48 -3.14
C GLU A 69 -19.91 18.50 -2.42
N VAL A 70 -20.82 18.05 -1.56
CA VAL A 70 -21.75 18.92 -0.82
C VAL A 70 -21.07 19.72 0.30
N CYS A 71 -20.25 19.07 1.13
CA CYS A 71 -19.69 19.69 2.34
C CYS A 71 -18.38 20.44 2.10
N GLY A 72 -17.66 20.15 1.01
CA GLY A 72 -16.36 20.77 0.71
C GLY A 72 -15.24 20.37 1.68
N PHE A 73 -14.24 21.27 1.82
CA PHE A 73 -13.05 21.01 2.64
C PHE A 73 -13.01 21.86 3.91
N THR A 74 -12.36 21.30 4.94
CA THR A 74 -12.13 22.01 6.20
C THR A 74 -10.98 23.03 6.05
N PRO A 75 -10.91 24.08 6.91
CA PRO A 75 -9.91 25.15 6.77
C PRO A 75 -8.46 24.67 6.78
N TYR A 76 -8.13 23.65 7.58
CA TYR A 76 -6.77 23.09 7.62
C TYR A 76 -6.41 22.31 6.33
N LYS A 77 -7.41 21.74 5.64
CA LYS A 77 -7.21 21.08 4.35
C LYS A 77 -7.01 22.10 3.24
N HIS A 78 -7.75 23.21 3.25
CA HIS A 78 -7.51 24.35 2.36
C HIS A 78 -6.07 24.87 2.46
N ARG A 79 -5.61 25.17 3.67
CA ARG A 79 -4.22 25.59 3.91
C ARG A 79 -3.19 24.51 3.51
N GLY A 80 -3.53 23.23 3.69
CA GLY A 80 -2.71 22.12 3.20
C GLY A 80 -2.59 22.08 1.68
N MET A 81 -3.68 22.34 0.95
CA MET A 81 -3.69 22.42 -0.51
C MET A 81 -2.89 23.63 -1.02
N GLU A 82 -2.96 24.78 -0.35
CA GLU A 82 -2.15 25.96 -0.70
C GLU A 82 -0.65 25.64 -0.67
N PHE A 83 -0.17 24.98 0.39
CA PHE A 83 1.24 24.56 0.44
C PHE A 83 1.63 23.58 -0.66
N LEU A 84 0.71 22.67 -1.04
CA LEU A 84 0.93 21.71 -2.13
C LEU A 84 0.89 22.37 -3.53
N LYS A 85 0.15 23.47 -3.71
CA LYS A 85 0.19 24.26 -4.95
C LYS A 85 1.55 24.92 -5.14
N VAL A 86 2.17 25.40 -4.06
CA VAL A 86 3.52 26.02 -4.06
C VAL A 86 4.63 24.95 -3.95
N CYS A 87 4.32 23.67 -4.11
CA CYS A 87 5.28 22.54 -4.03
C CYS A 87 6.10 22.48 -2.72
N LYS A 88 5.57 23.00 -1.60
CA LYS A 88 6.22 22.97 -0.27
C LYS A 88 5.82 21.72 0.51
N ASP A 89 6.16 20.52 0.00
CA ASP A 89 5.70 19.24 0.55
C ASP A 89 6.13 18.97 2.01
N LYS A 90 7.36 19.35 2.38
CA LYS A 90 7.88 19.20 3.74
C LYS A 90 7.13 20.10 4.72
N HIS A 91 6.76 21.30 4.27
CA HIS A 91 5.98 22.24 5.07
C HIS A 91 4.52 21.79 5.23
N ALA A 92 3.90 21.33 4.14
CA ALA A 92 2.56 20.74 4.16
C ALA A 92 2.49 19.55 5.13
N LEU A 93 3.49 18.66 5.10
CA LEU A 93 3.55 17.51 5.99
C LEU A 93 3.72 17.91 7.47
N LYS A 94 4.56 18.90 7.77
CA LYS A 94 4.71 19.42 9.15
C LYS A 94 3.41 20.06 9.64
N PHE A 95 2.74 20.85 8.80
CA PHE A 95 1.48 21.49 9.15
C PHE A 95 0.37 20.47 9.44
N ILE A 96 0.19 19.50 8.54
CA ILE A 96 -0.82 18.45 8.71
C ILE A 96 -0.49 17.57 9.93
N LYS A 97 0.79 17.21 10.15
CA LYS A 97 1.20 16.47 11.34
C LYS A 97 0.87 17.22 12.63
N LYS A 98 1.05 18.55 12.67
CA LYS A 98 0.68 19.36 13.85
C LYS A 98 -0.84 19.35 14.14
N ARG A 99 -1.68 19.09 13.13
CA ARG A 99 -3.15 19.02 13.28
C ARG A 99 -3.69 17.61 13.51
N VAL A 100 -3.11 16.60 12.86
CA VAL A 100 -3.58 15.21 12.89
C VAL A 100 -2.82 14.37 13.94
N GLY A 101 -1.63 14.81 14.35
CA GLY A 101 -0.80 14.16 15.38
C GLY A 101 0.25 13.21 14.79
N THR A 102 -0.19 12.12 14.15
CA THR A 102 0.74 11.06 13.70
C THR A 102 1.27 11.27 12.29
N HIS A 103 2.50 10.79 12.05
CA HIS A 103 3.16 10.92 10.74
C HIS A 103 2.48 10.08 9.65
N ILE A 104 1.99 8.89 9.98
CA ILE A 104 1.32 7.97 9.03
C ILE A 104 0.02 8.61 8.54
N SER A 105 -0.81 9.11 9.46
CA SER A 105 -2.05 9.80 9.09
C SER A 105 -1.78 11.10 8.33
N ALA A 106 -0.72 11.85 8.68
CA ALA A 106 -0.33 13.03 7.92
C ALA A 106 0.09 12.70 6.48
N LYS A 107 0.87 11.63 6.27
CA LYS A 107 1.21 11.15 4.92
C LYS A 107 -0.03 10.74 4.13
N ARG A 108 -0.97 10.02 4.75
CA ARG A 108 -2.25 9.65 4.14
C ARG A 108 -3.04 10.88 3.72
N LYS A 109 -3.19 11.87 4.60
CA LYS A 109 -3.92 13.12 4.31
C LYS A 109 -3.24 13.97 3.24
N ARG A 110 -1.91 14.07 3.25
CA ARG A 110 -1.16 14.74 2.18
C ARG A 110 -1.37 14.04 0.83
N GLY A 111 -1.35 12.71 0.81
CA GLY A 111 -1.62 11.91 -0.39
C GLY A 111 -3.03 12.14 -0.93
N GLU A 112 -4.05 12.17 -0.06
CA GLU A 112 -5.43 12.53 -0.44
C GLU A 112 -5.49 13.92 -1.10
N LEU A 113 -4.88 14.95 -0.51
CA LEU A 113 -4.89 16.31 -1.06
C LEU A 113 -4.11 16.43 -2.39
N SER A 114 -3.00 15.71 -2.53
CA SER A 114 -2.22 15.68 -3.77
C SER A 114 -3.00 15.02 -4.91
N ASN A 115 -3.68 13.91 -4.63
CA ASN A 115 -4.55 13.23 -5.60
C ASN A 115 -5.70 14.14 -6.06
N LEU A 116 -6.31 14.89 -5.14
CA LEU A 116 -7.37 15.86 -5.46
C LEU A 116 -6.86 16.97 -6.39
N LEU A 117 -5.71 17.58 -6.09
CA LEU A 117 -5.11 18.58 -6.98
C LEU A 117 -4.77 18.00 -8.35
N GLY A 118 -4.29 16.75 -8.40
CA GLY A 118 -4.06 16.03 -9.64
C GLY A 118 -5.34 15.83 -10.45
N ALA A 119 -6.46 15.47 -9.80
CA ALA A 119 -7.75 15.34 -10.46
C ALA A 119 -8.26 16.69 -11.00
N MET A 120 -8.16 17.76 -10.22
CA MET A 120 -8.58 19.11 -10.65
C MET A 120 -7.79 19.59 -11.87
N ARG A 121 -6.46 19.38 -11.90
CA ARG A 121 -5.61 19.72 -13.05
C ARG A 121 -6.01 18.95 -14.32
N LYS A 122 -6.33 17.66 -14.18
CA LYS A 122 -6.78 16.82 -15.32
C LYS A 122 -8.14 17.26 -15.85
N VAL A 123 -9.05 17.71 -14.99
CA VAL A 123 -10.35 18.23 -15.42
C VAL A 123 -10.18 19.57 -16.13
N ALA A 124 -9.33 20.46 -15.60
CA ALA A 124 -9.03 21.74 -16.23
C ALA A 124 -8.45 21.55 -17.65
N ALA A 125 -7.47 20.66 -17.82
CA ALA A 125 -6.83 20.38 -19.11
C ALA A 125 -7.75 19.72 -20.16
N LYS A 126 -8.95 19.26 -19.78
CA LYS A 126 -9.95 18.70 -20.71
C LYS A 126 -11.03 19.71 -21.11
N LYS A 127 -11.05 20.88 -20.46
CA LYS A 127 -12.02 21.95 -20.75
C LYS A 127 -11.56 22.89 -21.86
N ASP A 128 -10.29 22.77 -22.26
CA ASP A 128 -9.72 23.35 -23.49
C ASP A 128 -9.87 22.34 -24.63
#